data_AF-K5XFU8-F1
#
_entry.id   AF-K5XFU8-F1
#
_cell.length_a   1.000
_cell.length_b   1.000
_cell.length_c   1.000
_cell.angle_alpha   90.00
_cell.angle_beta   90.00
_cell.angle_gamma   90.00
#
_symmetry.space_group_name_H-M   'P 1'
#
loop_
_entity.id
_entity.type
_entity.pdbx_description
1 polymer ?
#
loop_
_entity_poly.entity_id
_entity_poly.type
_entity_poly.pdbx_seq_one_letter_code
_entity_poly.pdbx_strand_id
1 'polypeptide(L)'
;MASPQPLVCTSLHLPPDLQPFLRIHEISLQIFLPNLDRLRLALEADQAINPEATDIFFDTRKVLREELQKSFTVLQAAQELADRYFEVLKALSEKKSTQEHFFKVNLGALAGMVCSREAQQGMAVFRRKIESAITRVTAILNTKYKKGSKTLLTSTENAQAVSEILTTIDECNELLKQCNREFAKLAKQTRNESSVDSNLPSEEETQLMRAKWQTFLDNIRDVWKHGFTIANQILWPTSDNPPDPSASERRKSPKKVPLWRTLFQRQDKRDLIRLPNTLPGIVDPETAFGTSPELQMNVANPVNPTGGLVASGIREDRDDIPTNGHSSKIPFRKRLFLFLTPKFIV
;
A
#
# COMPACT_ATOMS: atom_id res chain seq x y z
N MET A 1 -16.33 42.04 1.07
CA MET A 1 -15.59 41.00 1.82
C MET A 1 -14.63 40.36 0.84
N ALA A 2 -13.31 40.51 1.05
CA ALA A 2 -12.33 39.85 0.19
C ALA A 2 -12.42 38.34 0.42
N SER A 3 -12.45 37.55 -0.65
CA SER A 3 -12.34 36.09 -0.53
C SER A 3 -10.99 35.75 0.07
N PRO A 4 -10.91 34.79 1.02
CA PRO A 4 -9.63 34.35 1.53
C PRO A 4 -8.82 33.79 0.36
N GLN A 5 -7.62 34.34 0.15
CA GLN A 5 -6.69 33.81 -0.85
C GLN A 5 -6.30 32.38 -0.45
N PRO A 6 -6.18 31.45 -1.41
CA PRO A 6 -5.73 30.10 -1.13
C PRO A 6 -4.31 30.16 -0.55
N LEU A 7 -4.14 29.68 0.68
CA LEU A 7 -2.83 29.46 1.29
C LEU A 7 -2.07 28.44 0.44
N VAL A 8 -1.05 28.91 -0.27
CA VAL A 8 -0.10 28.06 -1.00
C VAL A 8 0.97 27.64 -0.02
N CYS A 9 1.05 26.34 0.29
CA CYS A 9 2.13 25.81 1.11
C CYS A 9 3.38 25.69 0.24
N THR A 10 4.35 26.56 0.50
CA THR A 10 5.57 26.67 -0.30
C THR A 10 6.74 25.92 0.32
N SER A 11 6.71 25.68 1.63
CA SER A 11 7.86 25.16 2.39
C SER A 11 7.57 23.85 3.11
N LEU A 12 6.29 23.51 3.33
CA LEU A 12 5.91 22.25 3.99
C LEU A 12 5.20 21.29 3.03
N HIS A 13 5.15 20.01 3.43
CA HIS A 13 4.64 18.92 2.61
C HIS A 13 3.38 18.32 3.20
N LEU A 14 2.45 18.01 2.30
CA LEU A 14 1.22 17.31 2.63
C LEU A 14 1.49 15.85 3.02
N PRO A 15 0.67 15.26 3.90
CA PRO A 15 0.68 13.82 4.10
C PRO A 15 0.33 13.07 2.80
N PRO A 16 0.71 11.78 2.69
CA PRO A 16 0.19 10.90 1.66
C PRO A 16 -1.33 10.91 1.58
N ASP A 17 -1.88 10.56 0.42
CA ASP A 17 -3.32 10.30 0.31
C ASP A 17 -3.71 9.15 1.26
N LEU A 18 -4.78 9.35 2.01
CA LEU A 18 -5.24 8.45 3.07
C LEU A 18 -5.98 7.25 2.50
N GLN A 19 -6.69 7.43 1.38
CA GLN A 19 -7.64 6.45 0.85
C GLN A 19 -7.01 5.09 0.56
N PRO A 20 -5.81 4.98 -0.07
CA PRO A 20 -5.22 3.68 -0.35
C PRO A 20 -4.91 2.86 0.90
N PHE A 21 -4.45 3.50 1.98
CA PHE A 21 -4.10 2.84 3.24
C PHE A 21 -5.35 2.25 3.92
N LEU A 22 -6.43 3.02 3.97
CA LEU A 22 -7.68 2.57 4.61
C LEU A 22 -8.38 1.51 3.75
N ARG A 23 -8.34 1.65 2.42
CA ARG A 23 -8.95 0.66 1.51
C ARG A 23 -8.30 -0.72 1.62
N ILE A 24 -6.97 -0.81 1.80
CA ILE A 24 -6.27 -2.07 2.07
C ILE A 24 -6.79 -2.75 3.34
N HIS A 25 -7.03 -1.97 4.39
CA HIS A 25 -7.60 -2.47 5.64
C HIS A 25 -9.04 -2.98 5.45
N GLU A 26 -9.88 -2.21 4.76
CA GLU A 26 -11.26 -2.59 4.47
C GLU A 26 -11.34 -3.88 3.66
N ILE A 27 -10.57 -3.99 2.58
CA ILE A 27 -10.45 -5.21 1.76
C ILE A 27 -10.15 -6.43 2.62
N SER A 28 -9.18 -6.29 3.52
CA SER A 28 -8.74 -7.39 4.37
C SER A 28 -9.84 -7.85 5.32
N LEU A 29 -10.60 -6.90 5.88
CA LEU A 29 -11.67 -7.15 6.84
C LEU A 29 -12.94 -7.67 6.17
N GLN A 30 -13.33 -7.08 5.03
CA GLN A 30 -14.64 -7.26 4.42
C GLN A 30 -14.65 -8.32 3.32
N ILE A 31 -13.49 -8.64 2.74
CA ILE A 31 -13.39 -9.57 1.61
C ILE A 31 -12.50 -10.74 1.99
N PHE A 32 -11.21 -10.51 2.29
CA PHE A 32 -10.28 -11.61 2.53
C PHE A 32 -10.70 -12.48 3.72
N LEU A 33 -10.92 -11.88 4.89
CA LEU A 33 -11.29 -12.64 6.08
C LEU A 33 -12.58 -13.47 5.90
N PRO A 34 -13.74 -12.90 5.54
CA PRO A 34 -14.98 -13.67 5.44
C PRO A 34 -14.95 -14.71 4.31
N ASN A 35 -14.37 -14.39 3.14
CA ASN A 35 -14.34 -15.35 2.04
C ASN A 35 -13.36 -16.51 2.32
N LEU A 36 -12.23 -16.25 2.98
CA LEU A 36 -11.32 -17.33 3.41
C LEU A 36 -11.92 -18.18 4.52
N ASP A 37 -12.69 -17.58 5.45
CA ASP A 37 -13.39 -18.33 6.49
C ASP A 37 -14.53 -19.19 5.92
N ARG A 38 -15.26 -18.66 4.94
CA ARG A 38 -16.28 -19.40 4.20
C ARG A 38 -15.69 -20.66 3.52
N LEU A 39 -14.55 -20.51 2.85
CA LEU A 39 -13.87 -21.63 2.19
C LEU A 39 -13.38 -22.67 3.21
N ARG A 40 -12.88 -22.21 4.36
CA ARG A 40 -12.53 -23.10 5.48
C ARG A 40 -13.75 -23.91 5.95
N LEU A 41 -14.87 -23.25 6.25
CA LEU A 41 -16.08 -23.92 6.72
C LEU A 41 -16.61 -24.93 5.70
N ALA A 42 -16.54 -24.60 4.42
CA ALA A 42 -16.92 -25.53 3.36
C ALA A 42 -16.03 -26.79 3.32
N LEU A 43 -14.72 -26.62 3.52
CA LEU A 43 -13.77 -27.73 3.61
C LEU A 43 -13.96 -28.56 4.88
N GLU A 44 -14.22 -27.93 6.03
CA GLU A 44 -14.46 -28.61 7.30
C GLU A 44 -15.73 -29.48 7.25
N ALA A 45 -16.80 -28.98 6.62
CA ALA A 45 -18.02 -29.77 6.42
C ALA A 45 -17.78 -31.03 5.58
N ASP A 46 -16.82 -30.98 4.66
CA ASP A 46 -16.44 -32.09 3.79
C ASP A 46 -15.20 -32.85 4.34
N GLN A 47 -14.69 -32.53 5.54
CA GLN A 47 -13.38 -33.00 6.04
C GLN A 47 -13.32 -34.51 6.23
N ALA A 48 -14.39 -35.13 6.74
CA ALA A 48 -14.47 -36.58 6.90
C ALA A 48 -14.29 -37.32 5.56
N ILE A 49 -14.54 -36.62 4.44
CA ILE A 49 -14.46 -37.16 3.10
C ILE A 49 -13.16 -36.73 2.41
N ASN A 50 -12.65 -35.53 2.70
CA ASN A 50 -11.47 -34.94 2.06
C ASN A 50 -10.50 -34.28 3.06
N PRO A 51 -9.79 -35.06 3.90
CA PRO A 51 -8.82 -34.51 4.84
C PRO A 51 -7.66 -33.78 4.13
N GLU A 52 -7.18 -34.33 3.00
CA GLU A 52 -6.10 -33.72 2.21
C GLU A 52 -6.45 -32.31 1.69
N ALA A 53 -7.70 -32.06 1.31
CA ALA A 53 -8.13 -30.73 0.86
C ALA A 53 -8.11 -29.71 1.99
N THR A 54 -8.43 -30.15 3.22
CA THR A 54 -8.36 -29.34 4.43
C THR A 54 -6.91 -28.95 4.75
N ASP A 55 -5.99 -29.92 4.68
CA ASP A 55 -4.55 -29.69 4.93
C ASP A 55 -3.95 -28.69 3.94
N ILE A 56 -4.26 -28.84 2.64
CA ILE A 56 -3.81 -27.91 1.59
C ILE A 56 -4.24 -26.48 1.90
N PHE A 57 -5.49 -26.29 2.34
CA PHE A 57 -6.01 -24.96 2.60
C PHE A 57 -5.46 -24.39 3.91
N PHE A 58 -5.27 -25.21 4.93
CA PHE A 58 -4.60 -24.80 6.16
C PHE A 58 -3.17 -24.28 5.91
N ASP A 59 -2.37 -25.01 5.13
CA ASP A 59 -1.02 -24.57 4.75
C ASP A 59 -1.04 -23.32 3.88
N THR A 60 -2.04 -23.20 3.00
CA THR A 60 -2.26 -21.97 2.23
C THR A 60 -2.47 -20.79 3.16
N ARG A 61 -3.36 -20.90 4.14
CA ARG A 61 -3.71 -19.82 5.09
C ARG A 61 -2.51 -19.35 5.92
N LYS A 62 -1.56 -20.22 6.26
CA LYS A 62 -0.30 -19.81 6.92
C LYS A 62 0.46 -18.81 6.07
N VAL A 63 0.62 -19.11 4.78
CA VAL A 63 1.30 -18.22 3.85
C VAL A 63 0.48 -16.94 3.64
N LEU A 64 -0.84 -17.04 3.47
CA LEU A 64 -1.69 -15.86 3.29
C LEU A 64 -1.59 -14.87 4.46
N ARG A 65 -1.53 -15.38 5.70
CA ARG A 65 -1.30 -14.57 6.89
C ARG A 65 -0.01 -13.77 6.79
N GLU A 66 1.10 -14.44 6.50
CA GLU A 66 2.42 -13.81 6.43
C GLU A 66 2.48 -12.75 5.32
N GLU A 67 1.91 -13.06 4.16
CA GLU A 67 1.88 -12.14 3.04
C GLU A 67 0.96 -10.95 3.25
N LEU A 68 -0.17 -11.13 3.95
CA LEU A 68 -1.06 -10.02 4.30
C LEU A 68 -0.46 -9.09 5.35
N GLN A 69 0.31 -9.62 6.30
CA GLN A 69 1.01 -8.81 7.30
C GLN A 69 1.93 -7.77 6.64
N LYS A 70 2.53 -8.09 5.50
CA LYS A 70 3.35 -7.14 4.73
C LYS A 70 2.53 -5.94 4.23
N SER A 71 1.25 -6.11 3.90
CA SER A 71 0.38 -4.96 3.57
C SER A 71 0.17 -4.05 4.78
N PHE A 72 0.11 -4.61 5.99
CA PHE A 72 -0.09 -3.82 7.21
C PHE A 72 1.18 -3.15 7.74
N THR A 73 2.38 -3.64 7.38
CA THR A 73 3.63 -2.90 7.66
C THR A 73 3.69 -1.59 6.88
N VAL A 74 2.98 -1.47 5.75
CA VAL A 74 2.83 -0.20 5.01
C VAL A 74 2.04 0.83 5.82
N LEU A 75 0.97 0.41 6.50
CA LEU A 75 0.20 1.29 7.40
C LEU A 75 1.01 1.68 8.64
N GLN A 76 1.80 0.74 9.18
CA GLN A 76 2.73 1.06 10.26
C GLN A 76 3.74 2.12 9.84
N ALA A 77 4.37 1.95 8.66
CA ALA A 77 5.32 2.91 8.12
C ALA A 77 4.68 4.30 7.89
N ALA A 78 3.41 4.35 7.45
CA ALA A 78 2.67 5.60 7.32
C ALA A 78 2.44 6.30 8.67
N GLN A 79 2.12 5.53 9.72
CA GLN A 79 1.94 6.08 11.06
C GLN A 79 3.26 6.64 11.60
N GLU A 80 4.34 5.86 11.52
CA GLU A 80 5.68 6.29 11.96
C GLU A 80 6.17 7.52 11.18
N LEU A 81 5.83 7.61 9.89
CA LEU A 81 6.14 8.78 9.07
C LEU A 81 5.42 10.03 9.58
N ALA A 82 4.13 9.91 9.93
CA ALA A 82 3.37 11.02 10.49
C ALA A 82 3.95 11.49 11.83
N ASP A 83 4.29 10.56 12.72
CA ASP A 83 4.95 10.86 14.00
C ASP A 83 6.27 11.63 13.77
N ARG A 84 7.09 11.22 12.80
CA ARG A 84 8.34 11.93 12.45
C ARG A 84 8.08 13.32 11.87
N TYR A 85 7.00 13.50 11.10
CA TYR A 85 6.65 14.80 10.55
C TYR A 85 6.19 15.77 11.65
N PHE A 86 5.53 15.28 12.70
CA PHE A 86 5.19 16.10 13.85
C PHE A 86 6.43 16.67 14.56
N GLU A 87 7.54 15.93 14.59
CA GLU A 87 8.79 16.46 15.14
C GLU A 87 9.35 17.62 14.31
N VAL A 88 9.17 17.63 12.99
CA VAL A 88 9.48 18.80 12.13
C VAL A 88 8.63 19.99 12.55
N LEU A 89 7.31 19.81 12.65
CA LEU A 89 6.38 20.88 13.02
C LEU A 89 6.63 21.42 14.43
N LYS A 90 7.08 20.56 15.34
CA LYS A 90 7.49 20.94 16.69
C LYS A 90 8.78 21.76 16.67
N ALA A 91 9.80 21.30 15.95
CA ALA A 91 11.06 22.04 15.79
C ALA A 91 10.82 23.44 15.22
N LEU A 92 9.95 23.58 14.22
CA LEU A 92 9.52 24.87 13.67
C LEU A 92 8.89 25.78 14.73
N SER A 93 7.95 25.26 15.52
CA SER A 93 7.30 26.04 16.59
C SER A 93 8.28 26.49 17.69
N GLU A 94 9.34 25.71 17.91
CA GLU A 94 10.41 26.01 18.86
C GLU A 94 11.54 26.85 18.25
N LYS A 95 11.43 27.24 16.97
CA LYS A 95 12.46 27.95 16.19
C LYS A 95 13.82 27.24 16.21
N LYS A 96 13.80 25.90 16.19
CA LYS A 96 14.98 25.03 16.10
C LYS A 96 15.20 24.59 14.66
N SER A 97 16.42 24.16 14.35
CA SER A 97 16.72 23.60 13.02
C SER A 97 15.87 22.36 12.73
N THR A 98 15.35 22.32 11.51
CA THR A 98 14.50 21.22 11.02
C THR A 98 15.27 20.16 10.24
N GLN A 99 16.54 20.41 9.91
CA GLN A 99 17.35 19.58 9.02
C GLN A 99 17.41 18.10 9.46
N GLU A 100 17.69 17.83 10.73
CA GLU A 100 17.74 16.45 11.25
C GLU A 100 16.36 15.79 11.21
N HIS A 101 15.30 16.55 11.47
CA HIS A 101 13.93 16.06 11.49
C HIS A 101 13.46 15.70 10.07
N PHE A 102 13.72 16.56 9.09
CA PHE A 102 13.45 16.26 7.68
C PHE A 102 14.26 15.07 7.18
N PHE A 103 15.51 14.90 7.62
CA PHE A 103 16.28 13.70 7.32
C PHE A 103 15.60 12.43 7.87
N LYS A 104 15.02 12.46 9.08
CA LYS A 104 14.25 11.33 9.65
C LYS A 104 12.96 11.06 8.87
N VAL A 105 12.25 12.11 8.42
CA VAL A 105 11.08 11.97 7.54
C VAL A 105 11.48 11.33 6.22
N ASN A 106 12.59 11.77 5.62
CA ASN A 106 13.13 11.20 4.39
C ASN A 106 13.41 9.70 4.52
N LEU A 107 14.11 9.30 5.59
CA LEU A 107 14.36 7.89 5.89
C LEU A 107 13.06 7.10 6.12
N GLY A 108 12.06 7.70 6.77
CA GLY A 108 10.74 7.09 6.98
C GLY A 108 10.01 6.85 5.66
N ALA A 109 10.04 7.84 4.76
CA ALA A 109 9.45 7.72 3.44
C ALA A 109 10.15 6.63 2.60
N LEU A 110 11.48 6.56 2.64
CA LEU A 110 12.24 5.48 1.99
C LEU A 110 11.89 4.10 2.56
N ALA A 111 11.70 3.98 3.88
CA ALA A 111 11.25 2.74 4.50
C ALA A 111 9.84 2.35 4.03
N GLY A 112 8.90 3.31 3.99
CA GLY A 112 7.55 3.10 3.46
C GLY A 112 7.54 2.63 2.01
N MET A 113 8.46 3.12 1.16
CA MET A 113 8.64 2.61 -0.20
C MET A 113 9.04 1.13 -0.21
N VAL A 114 10.00 0.74 0.64
CA VAL A 114 10.46 -0.65 0.75
C VAL A 114 9.33 -1.55 1.23
N CYS A 115 8.63 -1.18 2.31
CA CYS A 115 7.47 -1.92 2.81
C CYS A 115 6.40 -2.08 1.72
N SER A 116 6.09 -1.03 0.98
CA SER A 116 5.10 -1.08 -0.10
C SER A 116 5.50 -2.05 -1.22
N ARG A 117 6.79 -2.11 -1.56
CA ARG A 117 7.31 -3.05 -2.57
C ARG A 117 7.26 -4.50 -2.08
N GLU A 118 7.63 -4.73 -0.81
CA GLU A 118 7.55 -6.06 -0.19
C GLU A 118 6.10 -6.54 -0.10
N ALA A 119 5.17 -5.65 0.23
CA ALA A 119 3.74 -5.93 0.23
C ALA A 119 3.21 -6.31 -1.17
N GLN A 120 3.62 -5.60 -2.23
CA GLN A 120 3.25 -5.96 -3.61
C GLN A 120 3.76 -7.35 -4.00
N GLN A 121 5.01 -7.65 -3.66
CA GLN A 121 5.57 -9.00 -3.84
C GLN A 121 4.77 -10.03 -3.04
N GLY A 122 4.33 -9.66 -1.84
CA GLY A 122 3.50 -10.52 -1.03
C GLY A 122 2.13 -10.79 -1.62
N MET A 123 1.46 -9.78 -2.20
CA MET A 123 0.19 -9.98 -2.92
C MET A 123 0.36 -10.91 -4.14
N ALA A 124 1.50 -10.85 -4.83
CA ALA A 124 1.81 -11.79 -5.91
C ALA A 124 2.04 -13.23 -5.42
N VAL A 125 2.58 -13.42 -4.21
CA VAL A 125 2.68 -14.74 -3.56
C VAL A 125 1.30 -15.20 -3.10
N PHE A 126 0.54 -14.31 -2.46
CA PHE A 126 -0.82 -14.53 -1.96
C PHE A 126 -1.71 -15.10 -3.08
N ARG A 127 -1.73 -14.44 -4.23
CA ARG A 127 -2.48 -14.88 -5.42
C ARG A 127 -2.10 -16.29 -5.86
N ARG A 128 -0.81 -16.52 -6.12
CA ARG A 128 -0.30 -17.81 -6.60
C ARG A 128 -0.62 -18.95 -5.65
N LYS A 129 -0.61 -18.69 -4.33
CA LYS A 129 -0.94 -19.70 -3.33
C LYS A 129 -2.42 -20.08 -3.35
N ILE A 130 -3.32 -19.10 -3.49
CA ILE A 130 -4.76 -19.37 -3.65
C ILE A 130 -5.03 -20.16 -4.94
N GLU A 131 -4.51 -19.70 -6.09
CA GLU A 131 -4.71 -20.38 -7.37
C GLU A 131 -4.18 -21.83 -7.34
N SER A 132 -3.00 -22.03 -6.75
CA SER A 132 -2.43 -23.36 -6.56
C SER A 132 -3.28 -24.25 -5.64
N ALA A 133 -3.78 -23.71 -4.53
CA ALA A 133 -4.64 -24.44 -3.60
C ALA A 133 -5.94 -24.89 -4.29
N ILE A 134 -6.62 -23.98 -4.99
CA ILE A 134 -7.85 -24.27 -5.74
C ILE A 134 -7.61 -25.35 -6.78
N THR A 135 -6.51 -25.28 -7.53
CA THR A 135 -6.16 -26.26 -8.56
C THR A 135 -5.98 -27.65 -7.96
N ARG A 136 -5.20 -27.76 -6.88
CA ARG A 136 -4.92 -29.04 -6.21
C ARG A 136 -6.18 -29.65 -5.59
N VAL A 137 -6.97 -28.82 -4.91
CA VAL A 137 -8.24 -29.23 -4.31
C VAL A 137 -9.23 -29.70 -5.38
N THR A 138 -9.34 -28.96 -6.49
CA THR A 138 -10.19 -29.35 -7.62
C THR A 138 -9.76 -30.68 -8.23
N ALA A 139 -8.45 -30.93 -8.35
CA ALA A 139 -7.92 -32.19 -8.83
C ALA A 139 -8.30 -33.37 -7.90
N ILE A 140 -8.18 -33.20 -6.59
CA ILE A 140 -8.60 -34.20 -5.58
C ILE A 140 -10.09 -34.50 -5.68
N LEU A 141 -10.92 -33.47 -5.85
CA LEU A 141 -12.36 -33.65 -5.99
C LEU A 141 -12.72 -34.38 -7.29
N ASN A 142 -12.03 -34.09 -8.39
CA ASN A 142 -12.28 -34.77 -9.66
C ASN A 142 -11.82 -36.23 -9.70
N THR A 143 -10.83 -36.62 -8.88
CA THR A 143 -10.37 -38.02 -8.81
C THR A 143 -11.24 -38.85 -7.88
N LYS A 144 -11.68 -38.28 -6.75
CA LYS A 144 -12.50 -39.00 -5.75
C LYS A 144 -13.98 -39.09 -6.10
N TYR A 145 -14.50 -38.14 -6.87
CA TYR A 145 -15.92 -38.08 -7.19
C TYR A 145 -16.18 -38.19 -8.69
N LYS A 146 -17.35 -38.72 -9.07
CA LYS A 146 -17.80 -38.63 -10.46
C LYS A 146 -17.84 -37.17 -10.87
N LYS A 147 -17.29 -36.87 -12.05
CA LYS A 147 -17.32 -35.53 -12.67
C LYS A 147 -18.74 -34.95 -12.58
N GLY A 148 -18.91 -33.82 -11.90
CA GLY A 148 -20.21 -33.18 -11.67
C GLY A 148 -20.88 -33.48 -10.31
N SER A 149 -20.23 -34.24 -9.42
CA SER A 149 -20.72 -34.39 -8.04
C SER A 149 -20.64 -33.06 -7.31
N LYS A 150 -21.77 -32.58 -6.79
CA LYS A 150 -21.86 -31.32 -6.05
C LYS A 150 -21.31 -31.53 -4.64
N THR A 151 -20.16 -30.91 -4.35
CA THR A 151 -19.67 -30.70 -2.97
C THR A 151 -19.96 -29.28 -2.53
N LEU A 152 -20.02 -29.02 -1.22
CA LEU A 152 -20.23 -27.68 -0.70
C LEU A 152 -19.14 -26.73 -1.21
N LEU A 153 -17.91 -27.23 -1.31
CA LEU A 153 -16.77 -26.49 -1.84
C LEU A 153 -16.92 -26.05 -3.31
N THR A 154 -17.58 -26.86 -4.15
CA THR A 154 -17.83 -26.56 -5.57
C THR A 154 -19.12 -25.75 -5.81
N SER A 155 -19.76 -25.25 -4.75
CA SER A 155 -20.95 -24.40 -4.86
C SER A 155 -20.65 -23.11 -5.62
N THR A 156 -21.67 -22.56 -6.28
CA THR A 156 -21.59 -21.31 -7.04
C THR A 156 -21.09 -20.17 -6.15
N GLU A 157 -21.52 -20.13 -4.90
CA GLU A 157 -21.16 -19.10 -3.95
C GLU A 157 -19.70 -19.19 -3.51
N ASN A 158 -19.14 -20.40 -3.38
CA ASN A 158 -17.72 -20.57 -3.07
C ASN A 158 -16.83 -20.26 -4.29
N ALA A 159 -17.30 -20.56 -5.50
CA ALA A 159 -16.64 -20.11 -6.73
C ALA A 159 -16.63 -18.57 -6.84
N GLN A 160 -17.74 -17.92 -6.47
CA GLN A 160 -17.81 -16.46 -6.40
C GLN A 160 -16.85 -15.91 -5.34
N ALA A 161 -16.81 -16.48 -4.13
CA ALA A 161 -15.90 -16.06 -3.07
C ALA A 161 -14.42 -16.11 -3.51
N VAL A 162 -14.03 -17.16 -4.23
CA VAL A 162 -12.70 -17.29 -4.85
C VAL A 162 -12.45 -16.16 -5.86
N SER A 163 -13.40 -15.91 -6.76
CA SER A 163 -13.27 -14.86 -7.76
C SER A 163 -13.11 -13.48 -7.13
N GLU A 164 -13.92 -13.18 -6.11
CA GLU A 164 -13.84 -11.94 -5.35
C GLU A 164 -12.47 -11.78 -4.68
N ILE A 165 -11.94 -12.82 -4.03
CA ILE A 165 -10.60 -12.78 -3.46
C ILE A 165 -9.55 -12.45 -4.54
N LEU A 166 -9.58 -13.13 -5.70
CA LEU A 166 -8.59 -12.92 -6.76
C LEU A 166 -8.65 -11.51 -7.35
N THR A 167 -9.84 -11.01 -7.66
CA THR A 167 -10.02 -9.64 -8.15
C THR A 167 -9.55 -8.60 -7.13
N THR A 168 -9.86 -8.80 -5.86
CA THR A 168 -9.47 -7.89 -4.79
C THR A 168 -7.97 -7.94 -4.46
N ILE A 169 -7.29 -9.06 -4.71
CA ILE A 169 -5.81 -9.08 -4.64
C ILE A 169 -5.21 -8.13 -5.68
N ASP A 170 -5.76 -8.08 -6.88
CA ASP A 170 -5.29 -7.16 -7.93
C ASP A 170 -5.55 -5.70 -7.53
N GLU A 171 -6.72 -5.40 -6.98
CA GLU A 171 -7.04 -4.09 -6.39
C GLU A 171 -6.03 -3.71 -5.29
N CYS A 172 -5.78 -4.61 -4.33
CA CYS A 172 -4.83 -4.38 -3.24
C CYS A 172 -3.41 -4.11 -3.77
N ASN A 173 -2.99 -4.82 -4.81
CA ASN A 173 -1.69 -4.59 -5.44
C ASN A 173 -1.58 -3.19 -6.06
N GLU A 174 -2.63 -2.70 -6.72
CA GLU A 174 -2.66 -1.33 -7.26
C GLU A 174 -2.66 -0.27 -6.16
N LEU A 175 -3.37 -0.49 -5.06
CA LEU A 175 -3.34 0.40 -3.88
C LEU A 175 -1.93 0.45 -3.27
N LEU A 176 -1.24 -0.69 -3.15
CA LEU A 176 0.14 -0.73 -2.66
C LEU A 176 1.13 -0.04 -3.62
N LYS A 177 0.87 -0.05 -4.93
CA LYS A 177 1.62 0.75 -5.91
C LYS A 177 1.36 2.24 -5.70
N GLN A 178 0.13 2.64 -5.40
CA GLN A 178 -0.20 4.03 -5.05
C GLN A 178 0.54 4.48 -3.78
N CYS A 179 0.48 3.69 -2.70
CA CYS A 179 1.23 3.97 -1.47
C CYS A 179 2.73 4.15 -1.76
N ASN A 180 3.32 3.26 -2.56
CA ASN A 180 4.73 3.35 -2.94
C ASN A 180 5.05 4.70 -3.64
N ARG A 181 4.19 5.17 -4.54
CA ARG A 181 4.36 6.44 -5.23
C ARG A 181 4.27 7.64 -4.29
N GLU A 182 3.32 7.62 -3.35
CA GLU A 182 3.18 8.68 -2.35
C GLU A 182 4.42 8.77 -1.45
N PHE A 183 4.92 7.64 -0.96
CA PHE A 183 6.18 7.61 -0.21
C PHE A 183 7.36 8.10 -1.05
N ALA A 184 7.45 7.69 -2.32
CA ALA A 184 8.53 8.13 -3.20
C ALA A 184 8.51 9.64 -3.47
N LYS A 185 7.31 10.21 -3.63
CA LYS A 185 7.10 11.65 -3.77
C LYS A 185 7.60 12.38 -2.54
N LEU A 186 7.18 11.95 -1.34
CA LEU A 186 7.61 12.59 -0.10
C LEU A 186 9.11 12.43 0.16
N ALA A 187 9.69 11.26 -0.14
CA ALA A 187 11.14 11.03 -0.05
C ALA A 187 11.91 11.96 -1.00
N LYS A 188 11.38 12.23 -2.21
CA LYS A 188 12.02 13.18 -3.13
C LYS A 188 11.97 14.60 -2.58
N GLN A 189 10.83 15.00 -2.03
CA GLN A 189 10.62 16.36 -1.53
C GLN A 189 11.49 16.67 -0.30
N THR A 190 11.58 15.72 0.64
CA THR A 190 12.35 15.87 1.91
C THR A 190 13.85 15.66 1.78
N ARG A 191 14.38 15.37 0.59
CA ARG A 191 15.79 14.97 0.40
C ARG A 191 16.77 16.12 0.65
N ASN A 192 16.40 17.35 0.28
CA ASN A 192 17.31 18.50 0.22
C ASN A 192 16.69 19.77 0.84
N GLU A 193 15.84 19.64 1.86
CA GLU A 193 15.16 20.79 2.48
C GLU A 193 16.04 21.59 3.45
N SER A 194 17.25 21.98 3.02
CA SER A 194 17.99 23.06 3.68
C SER A 194 17.30 24.43 3.51
N SER A 195 16.31 24.53 2.62
CA SER A 195 15.59 25.77 2.30
C SER A 195 14.55 26.18 3.35
N VAL A 196 14.01 25.25 4.14
CA VAL A 196 12.96 25.57 5.14
C VAL A 196 13.55 26.38 6.29
N ASP A 197 14.76 26.03 6.74
CA ASP A 197 15.48 26.80 7.76
C ASP A 197 15.92 28.19 7.24
N SER A 198 16.01 28.37 5.91
CA SER A 198 16.37 29.65 5.26
C SER A 198 15.15 30.54 4.99
N ASN A 199 13.97 29.96 4.81
CA ASN A 199 12.70 30.62 4.55
C ASN A 199 11.62 29.98 5.44
N LEU A 200 11.56 30.45 6.68
CA LEU A 200 10.64 29.92 7.68
C LEU A 200 9.18 30.01 7.18
N PRO A 201 8.41 28.90 7.24
CA PRO A 201 7.00 28.93 6.90
C PRO A 201 6.22 29.86 7.84
N SER A 202 5.12 30.39 7.33
CA SER A 202 4.20 31.18 8.17
C SER A 202 3.59 30.33 9.29
N GLU A 203 3.10 30.98 10.36
CA GLU A 203 2.40 30.27 11.44
C GLU A 203 1.11 29.63 10.89
N GLU A 204 0.40 30.31 9.99
CA GLU A 204 -0.79 29.81 9.33
C GLU A 204 -0.50 28.53 8.50
N GLU A 205 0.62 28.51 7.77
CA GLU A 205 1.07 27.32 7.03
C GLU A 205 1.41 26.17 7.99
N THR A 206 2.13 26.47 9.08
CA THR A 206 2.52 25.48 10.10
C THR A 206 1.28 24.89 10.78
N GLN A 207 0.30 25.72 11.14
CA GLN A 207 -0.95 25.29 11.76
C GLN A 207 -1.80 24.45 10.79
N LEU A 208 -1.89 24.86 9.52
CA LEU A 208 -2.57 24.11 8.48
C LEU A 208 -1.95 22.72 8.30
N MET A 209 -0.61 22.64 8.26
CA MET A 209 0.09 21.36 8.15
C MET A 209 -0.09 20.47 9.36
N ARG A 210 -0.04 21.04 10.57
CA ARG A 210 -0.35 20.32 11.80
C ARG A 210 -1.74 19.70 11.74
N ALA A 211 -2.76 20.46 11.31
CA ALA A 211 -4.12 19.95 11.19
C ALA A 211 -4.25 18.82 10.16
N LYS A 212 -3.56 18.93 9.02
CA LYS A 212 -3.59 17.91 7.97
C LYS A 212 -2.90 16.60 8.40
N TRP A 213 -1.71 16.70 8.97
CA TRP A 213 -0.98 15.53 9.48
C TRP A 213 -1.68 14.91 10.70
N GLN A 214 -2.34 15.69 11.53
CA GLN A 214 -3.17 15.18 12.63
C GLN A 214 -4.35 14.40 12.10
N THR A 215 -5.07 14.95 11.12
CA THR A 215 -6.17 14.24 10.47
C THR A 215 -5.68 12.93 9.87
N PHE A 216 -4.55 12.93 9.18
CA PHE A 216 -3.97 11.71 8.63
C PHE A 216 -3.67 10.68 9.74
N LEU A 217 -2.91 11.09 10.77
CA LEU A 217 -2.52 10.22 11.88
C LEU A 217 -3.74 9.65 12.62
N ASP A 218 -4.72 10.47 12.97
CA ASP A 218 -5.92 10.05 13.70
C ASP A 218 -6.71 8.96 12.97
N ASN A 219 -6.69 8.98 11.63
CA ASN A 219 -7.39 7.99 10.82
C ASN A 219 -6.60 6.68 10.65
N ILE A 220 -5.27 6.71 10.66
CA ILE A 220 -4.45 5.50 10.47
C ILE A 220 -3.93 4.89 11.78
N ARG A 221 -4.06 5.62 12.90
CA ARG A 221 -3.51 5.21 14.18
C ARG A 221 -4.02 3.84 14.58
N ASP A 222 -3.08 2.95 14.86
CA ASP A 222 -3.32 1.56 15.28
C ASP A 222 -4.11 0.69 14.28
N VAL A 223 -4.43 1.19 13.08
CA VAL A 223 -5.11 0.40 12.03
C VAL A 223 -4.24 -0.79 11.62
N TRP A 224 -2.92 -0.62 11.59
CA TRP A 224 -1.98 -1.73 11.33
C TRP A 224 -2.06 -2.83 12.39
N LYS A 225 -2.25 -2.50 13.68
CA LYS A 225 -2.40 -3.51 14.76
C LYS A 225 -3.67 -4.33 14.55
N HIS A 226 -4.76 -3.65 14.18
CA HIS A 226 -6.00 -4.33 13.82
C HIS A 226 -5.81 -5.19 12.57
N GLY A 227 -5.09 -4.70 11.57
CA GLY A 227 -4.69 -5.47 10.39
C GLY A 227 -3.93 -6.76 10.73
N PHE A 228 -2.95 -6.69 11.63
CA PHE A 228 -2.23 -7.88 12.10
C PHE A 228 -3.16 -8.87 12.79
N THR A 229 -4.18 -8.39 13.51
CA THR A 229 -5.22 -9.23 14.11
C THR A 229 -6.05 -9.94 13.03
N ILE A 230 -6.48 -9.23 11.99
CA ILE A 230 -7.18 -9.81 10.83
C ILE A 230 -6.33 -10.90 10.16
N ALA A 231 -5.04 -10.62 9.91
CA ALA A 231 -4.13 -11.60 9.32
C ALA A 231 -3.96 -12.84 10.20
N ASN A 232 -3.93 -12.68 11.52
CA ASN A 232 -3.90 -13.82 12.45
C ASN A 232 -5.23 -14.61 12.40
N GLN A 233 -6.37 -13.94 12.30
CA GLN A 233 -7.69 -14.59 12.16
C GLN A 233 -7.84 -15.35 10.84
N ILE A 234 -7.15 -14.91 9.78
CA ILE A 234 -7.06 -15.68 8.54
C ILE A 234 -6.42 -17.03 8.76
N LEU A 235 -5.54 -17.24 9.74
CA LEU A 235 -5.01 -18.57 10.07
C LEU A 235 -5.84 -19.26 11.16
N TRP A 236 -6.13 -18.52 12.23
CA TRP A 236 -6.80 -18.99 13.43
C TRP A 236 -8.06 -18.16 13.68
N PRO A 237 -9.20 -18.52 13.05
CA PRO A 237 -10.47 -17.82 13.29
C PRO A 237 -10.74 -17.86 14.79
N THR A 238 -11.11 -16.71 15.34
CA THR A 238 -11.50 -16.66 16.75
C THR A 238 -12.73 -17.56 16.90
N SER A 239 -12.67 -18.52 17.82
CA SER A 239 -13.77 -19.41 18.19
C SER A 239 -14.89 -18.63 18.89
N ASP A 240 -15.51 -17.67 18.21
CA ASP A 240 -16.61 -16.86 18.75
C ASP A 240 -17.97 -17.52 18.43
N ASN A 241 -18.05 -18.83 18.65
CA ASN A 241 -19.31 -19.49 19.00
C ASN A 241 -19.07 -20.28 20.29
N PRO A 242 -19.54 -19.82 21.46
CA PRO A 242 -19.96 -20.79 22.45
C PRO A 242 -21.12 -21.59 21.85
N PRO A 243 -21.31 -22.88 22.21
CA PRO A 243 -22.58 -23.52 21.94
C PRO A 243 -23.67 -22.63 22.58
N ASP A 244 -24.75 -22.39 21.85
CA ASP A 244 -25.95 -21.77 22.40
C ASP A 244 -26.79 -22.88 23.01
N PRO A 245 -26.92 -22.94 24.35
CA PRO A 245 -28.03 -23.59 24.97
C PRO A 245 -28.80 -22.52 25.72
N SER A 246 -29.62 -21.72 25.04
CA SER A 246 -30.93 -21.29 25.53
C SER A 246 -31.08 -21.25 27.07
N ALA A 247 -30.28 -20.45 27.79
CA ALA A 247 -30.38 -20.33 29.23
C ALA A 247 -29.66 -19.07 29.73
N SER A 248 -30.45 -18.08 30.14
CA SER A 248 -30.31 -17.41 31.44
C SER A 248 -28.87 -16.93 31.78
N GLU A 249 -28.48 -15.68 31.63
CA GLU A 249 -29.13 -14.51 32.21
C GLU A 249 -28.38 -13.25 31.79
N ARG A 250 -29.14 -12.16 31.77
CA ARG A 250 -28.72 -10.76 31.60
C ARG A 250 -27.37 -10.42 32.24
N ARG A 251 -26.52 -9.71 31.49
CA ARG A 251 -26.04 -8.36 31.87
C ARG A 251 -25.52 -7.61 30.65
N LYS A 252 -26.24 -6.53 30.32
CA LYS A 252 -25.89 -5.55 29.29
C LYS A 252 -24.64 -4.78 29.75
N SER A 253 -23.55 -4.89 29.02
CA SER A 253 -22.60 -3.79 28.88
C SER A 253 -22.79 -3.18 27.48
N PRO A 254 -22.84 -1.85 27.32
CA PRO A 254 -22.86 -1.25 26.00
C PRO A 254 -21.54 -1.60 25.31
N LYS A 255 -21.59 -2.46 24.28
CA LYS A 255 -20.45 -2.68 23.39
C LYS A 255 -20.10 -1.31 22.79
N LYS A 256 -19.00 -0.71 23.25
CA LYS A 256 -18.41 0.47 22.60
C LYS A 256 -18.18 0.11 21.14
N VAL A 257 -18.94 0.73 20.25
CA VAL A 257 -18.72 0.60 18.80
C VAL A 257 -17.29 1.10 18.54
N PRO A 258 -16.42 0.31 17.88
CA PRO A 258 -15.07 0.75 17.60
C PRO A 258 -15.08 2.08 16.83
N LEU A 259 -14.24 3.02 17.28
CA LEU A 259 -14.20 4.41 16.80
C LEU A 259 -14.04 4.52 15.27
N TRP A 260 -13.40 3.52 14.65
CA TRP A 260 -13.24 3.44 13.20
C TRP A 260 -14.59 3.33 12.46
N ARG A 261 -15.58 2.56 12.95
CA ARG A 261 -16.92 2.47 12.33
C ARG A 261 -17.62 3.83 12.27
N THR A 262 -17.43 4.68 13.29
CA THR A 262 -17.99 6.04 13.32
C THR A 262 -17.24 7.05 12.45
N LEU A 263 -15.95 6.82 12.17
CA LEU A 263 -15.16 7.68 11.30
C LEU A 263 -15.51 7.42 9.82
N PHE A 264 -15.65 6.15 9.41
CA PHE A 264 -15.99 5.81 8.02
C PHE A 264 -17.42 6.21 7.62
N GLN A 265 -18.40 6.09 8.52
CA GLN A 265 -19.76 6.59 8.27
C GLN A 265 -19.85 8.13 8.13
N ARG A 266 -18.82 8.87 8.59
CA ARG A 266 -18.76 10.34 8.46
C ARG A 266 -18.06 10.78 7.18
N GLN A 267 -17.21 9.97 6.58
CA GLN A 267 -16.54 10.28 5.31
C GLN A 267 -17.54 10.19 4.14
N ASP A 268 -18.33 9.11 4.09
CA ASP A 268 -19.40 8.89 3.09
C ASP A 268 -20.40 10.06 3.02
N LYS A 269 -20.67 10.70 4.16
CA LYS A 269 -21.60 11.83 4.24
C LYS A 269 -20.99 13.16 3.83
N ARG A 270 -19.67 13.31 3.88
CA ARG A 270 -18.99 14.54 3.44
C ARG A 270 -18.81 14.57 1.93
N ASP A 271 -18.62 13.40 1.31
CA ASP A 271 -18.51 13.29 -0.14
C ASP A 271 -19.85 13.52 -0.86
N LEU A 272 -20.98 13.23 -0.19
CA LEU A 272 -22.32 13.56 -0.71
C LEU A 272 -22.66 15.07 -0.69
N ILE A 273 -21.97 15.89 0.12
CA ILE A 273 -22.32 17.32 0.32
C ILE A 273 -21.50 18.25 -0.60
N ARG A 274 -20.59 17.71 -1.43
CA ARG A 274 -19.66 18.52 -2.24
C ARG A 274 -19.76 18.38 -3.77
N LEU A 275 -20.90 17.94 -4.31
CA LEU A 275 -21.29 18.29 -5.68
C LEU A 275 -22.41 19.33 -5.65
N PRO A 276 -22.12 20.56 -6.07
CA PRO A 276 -22.89 21.10 -7.19
C PRO A 276 -21.97 21.74 -8.22
N ASN A 277 -22.17 21.37 -9.48
CA ASN A 277 -22.38 22.30 -10.60
C ASN A 277 -22.38 21.51 -11.91
N THR A 278 -23.54 20.93 -12.21
CA THR A 278 -24.07 20.84 -13.57
C THR A 278 -24.17 22.23 -14.17
N LEU A 279 -23.56 22.44 -15.34
CA LEU A 279 -23.88 23.50 -16.29
C LEU A 279 -23.81 22.91 -17.72
N PRO A 280 -24.50 23.50 -18.70
CA PRO A 280 -25.44 22.81 -19.55
C PRO A 280 -24.90 22.54 -20.96
N GLY A 281 -25.55 21.58 -21.63
CA GLY A 281 -25.28 21.21 -23.00
C GLY A 281 -25.46 22.37 -23.98
N ILE A 282 -24.54 22.44 -24.93
CA ILE A 282 -24.70 23.22 -26.16
C ILE A 282 -24.64 22.22 -27.31
N VAL A 283 -25.66 22.34 -28.13
CA VAL A 283 -26.04 21.55 -29.30
C VAL A 283 -25.17 21.95 -30.49
N ASP A 284 -24.59 20.97 -31.19
CA ASP A 284 -24.03 21.13 -32.54
C ASP A 284 -25.14 21.44 -33.56
N PRO A 285 -24.79 22.10 -34.67
CA PRO A 285 -25.04 21.41 -35.93
C PRO A 285 -23.88 21.47 -36.94
N GLU A 286 -23.82 20.39 -37.71
CA GLU A 286 -22.92 20.07 -38.81
C GLU A 286 -23.07 20.96 -40.07
N THR A 287 -22.16 20.70 -41.02
CA THR A 287 -22.13 20.97 -42.48
C THR A 287 -21.62 22.34 -42.94
N ALA A 288 -20.77 22.49 -43.98
CA ALA A 288 -20.03 21.58 -44.86
C ALA A 288 -19.06 22.40 -45.77
N PHE A 289 -18.17 21.68 -46.47
CA PHE A 289 -17.42 22.01 -47.71
C PHE A 289 -16.23 22.98 -47.70
N GLY A 290 -15.11 22.51 -48.30
CA GLY A 290 -14.35 23.30 -49.27
C GLY A 290 -12.82 23.26 -49.21
N THR A 291 -12.22 22.36 -50.00
CA THR A 291 -10.99 22.52 -50.83
C THR A 291 -9.63 22.96 -50.22
N SER A 292 -8.62 22.09 -50.44
CA SER A 292 -7.14 22.28 -50.50
C SER A 292 -6.72 23.43 -51.46
N PRO A 293 -5.43 23.91 -51.56
CA PRO A 293 -4.17 23.14 -51.39
C PRO A 293 -2.90 23.86 -50.82
N GLU A 294 -1.84 23.04 -50.68
CA GLU A 294 -0.40 23.30 -50.91
C GLU A 294 0.37 24.36 -50.09
N LEU A 295 1.44 23.91 -49.40
CA LEU A 295 2.81 24.36 -49.68
C LEU A 295 3.88 23.42 -49.08
N GLN A 296 4.92 23.22 -49.87
CA GLN A 296 6.06 22.31 -49.74
C GLN A 296 7.12 22.81 -48.75
N MET A 297 7.91 21.91 -48.15
CA MET A 297 9.31 22.21 -47.84
C MET A 297 10.20 20.96 -47.76
N ASN A 298 11.44 21.16 -48.19
CA ASN A 298 12.35 20.19 -48.80
C ASN A 298 13.24 19.36 -47.87
N VAL A 299 13.49 18.16 -48.39
CA VAL A 299 14.57 17.19 -48.31
C VAL A 299 16.03 17.71 -48.08
N ALA A 300 16.68 17.02 -47.12
CA ALA A 300 18.06 16.45 -47.03
C ALA A 300 19.40 17.24 -47.12
N ASN A 301 20.26 16.89 -46.15
CA ASN A 301 21.74 16.87 -46.03
C ASN A 301 22.48 16.28 -47.26
N PRO A 302 23.85 16.14 -47.34
CA PRO A 302 24.93 16.24 -46.33
C PRO A 302 26.27 16.87 -46.81
N VAL A 303 27.24 17.12 -45.91
CA VAL A 303 28.69 17.10 -46.25
C VAL A 303 29.55 16.75 -45.01
N ASN A 304 30.39 15.72 -45.14
CA ASN A 304 31.61 15.47 -44.36
C ASN A 304 32.81 15.88 -45.23
N PRO A 305 33.97 16.26 -44.65
CA PRO A 305 35.17 15.52 -45.04
C PRO A 305 36.18 15.25 -43.91
N THR A 306 36.90 14.18 -44.14
CA THR A 306 37.97 13.54 -43.37
C THR A 306 39.34 14.19 -43.62
N GLY A 307 40.23 14.15 -42.62
CA GLY A 307 41.63 13.78 -42.86
C GLY A 307 42.72 14.67 -42.26
N GLY A 308 43.53 14.10 -41.35
CA GLY A 308 44.96 14.39 -41.31
C GLY A 308 45.67 14.42 -39.95
N LEU A 309 46.60 13.46 -39.80
CA LEU A 309 47.92 13.55 -39.15
C LEU A 309 48.18 13.07 -37.69
N VAL A 310 48.86 11.91 -37.66
CA VAL A 310 50.21 11.61 -37.12
C VAL A 310 50.42 11.26 -35.63
N ALA A 311 50.96 10.04 -35.53
CA ALA A 311 51.63 9.24 -34.51
C ALA A 311 52.55 9.88 -33.46
N SER A 312 52.66 9.14 -32.33
CA SER A 312 53.87 8.73 -31.56
C SER A 312 53.52 8.73 -30.05
N GLY A 313 53.83 7.79 -29.16
CA GLY A 313 54.57 6.54 -29.16
C GLY A 313 54.74 6.07 -27.68
N ILE A 314 54.80 4.75 -27.48
CA ILE A 314 55.55 3.99 -26.44
C ILE A 314 55.24 4.19 -24.93
N ARG A 315 54.65 3.18 -24.27
CA ARG A 315 55.35 2.24 -23.34
C ARG A 315 54.41 1.15 -22.78
N GLU A 316 54.84 -0.09 -22.94
CA GLU A 316 54.48 -1.24 -22.10
C GLU A 316 55.05 -1.04 -20.69
N ASP A 317 54.32 -1.43 -19.65
CA ASP A 317 54.92 -2.21 -18.57
C ASP A 317 53.89 -3.09 -17.85
N ARG A 318 54.37 -4.26 -17.41
CA ARG A 318 53.64 -5.40 -16.84
C ARG A 318 53.39 -5.25 -15.34
N ASP A 319 52.34 -5.97 -14.92
CA ASP A 319 52.16 -6.72 -13.67
C ASP A 319 52.71 -6.15 -12.35
N ASP A 320 51.81 -5.87 -11.40
CA ASP A 320 51.86 -6.51 -10.07
C ASP A 320 50.56 -6.32 -9.28
N ILE A 321 50.01 -7.45 -8.83
CA ILE A 321 48.96 -7.59 -7.81
C ILE A 321 49.66 -7.64 -6.44
N PRO A 322 49.13 -6.98 -5.40
CA PRO A 322 48.73 -7.77 -4.24
C PRO A 322 47.32 -7.45 -3.73
N THR A 323 46.75 -8.54 -3.24
CA THR A 323 45.43 -8.77 -2.68
C THR A 323 45.22 -8.23 -1.27
N ASN A 324 43.93 -8.10 -0.93
CA ASN A 324 43.31 -8.19 0.40
C ASN A 324 43.25 -6.94 1.31
N GLY A 325 42.12 -6.25 1.21
CA GLY A 325 41.50 -5.50 2.31
C GLY A 325 39.99 -5.69 2.28
N HIS A 326 39.48 -6.71 2.98
CA HIS A 326 38.05 -7.00 3.11
C HIS A 326 37.34 -5.86 3.87
N SER A 327 36.80 -4.87 3.15
CA SER A 327 35.74 -4.01 3.70
C SER A 327 34.41 -4.76 3.57
N SER A 328 33.83 -5.12 4.70
CA SER A 328 32.51 -5.73 4.77
C SER A 328 31.47 -4.68 4.36
N LYS A 329 31.12 -4.66 3.06
CA LYS A 329 29.92 -3.97 2.57
C LYS A 329 28.70 -4.68 3.15
N ILE A 330 28.27 -4.23 4.32
CA ILE A 330 26.95 -4.58 4.86
C ILE A 330 25.92 -4.07 3.84
N PRO A 331 25.06 -4.95 3.26
CA PRO A 331 24.08 -4.53 2.29
C PRO A 331 23.12 -3.52 2.94
N PHE A 332 22.79 -2.45 2.20
CA PHE A 332 21.91 -1.36 2.64
C PHE A 332 20.60 -1.84 3.30
N ARG A 333 20.07 -2.99 2.87
CA ARG A 333 18.91 -3.67 3.49
C ARG A 333 19.13 -4.03 4.97
N LYS A 334 20.32 -4.47 5.38
CA LYS A 334 20.64 -4.79 6.79
C LYS A 334 20.77 -3.55 7.68
N ARG A 335 21.14 -2.39 7.12
CA ARG A 335 21.15 -1.12 7.87
C ARG A 335 19.73 -0.63 8.16
N LEU A 336 18.79 -0.80 7.23
CA LEU A 336 17.41 -0.39 7.42
C LEU A 336 16.68 -1.20 8.52
N PHE A 337 17.00 -2.50 8.64
CA PHE A 337 16.46 -3.36 9.71
C PHE A 337 16.93 -2.98 11.13
N LEU A 338 18.09 -2.35 11.27
CA LEU A 338 18.61 -1.90 12.57
C LEU A 338 17.88 -0.67 13.13
N PHE A 339 17.12 0.05 12.31
CA PHE A 339 16.35 1.24 12.74
C PHE A 339 14.86 0.95 12.99
N LEU A 340 14.39 -0.25 12.65
CA LEU A 340 12.96 -0.64 12.75
C LEU A 340 12.68 -1.68 13.84
N THR A 341 13.67 -2.01 14.69
CA THR A 341 13.48 -2.94 15.80
C THR A 341 13.14 -2.19 17.09
N PRO A 342 11.96 -2.39 17.70
CA PRO A 342 11.73 -1.98 19.08
C PRO A 342 12.64 -2.80 20.00
N LYS A 343 13.48 -2.12 20.80
CA LYS A 343 14.21 -2.74 21.91
C LYS A 343 13.18 -3.15 22.96
N PHE A 344 12.82 -4.42 23.00
CA PHE A 344 12.25 -5.01 24.21
C PHE A 344 13.39 -5.20 25.21
N ILE A 345 13.40 -4.36 26.24
CA ILE A 345 14.12 -4.62 27.48
C ILE A 345 13.17 -5.48 28.32
N VAL A 346 13.66 -6.66 28.74
CA VAL A 346 13.01 -7.55 29.71
C VAL A 346 13.06 -6.92 31.09
#